data_AF-A0A933ZEE2-F1
#
_entry.id   AF-A0A933ZEE2-F1
#
_cell.length_a   1.000
_cell.length_b   1.000
_cell.length_c   1.000
_cell.angle_alpha   90.00
_cell.angle_beta   90.00
_cell.angle_gamma   90.00
#
_symmetry.space_group_name_H-M   'P 1'
#
loop_
_entity.id
_entity.type
_entity.pdbx_description
1 polymer ?
#
loop_
_entity_poly.entity_id
_entity_poly.type
_entity_poly.pdbx_seq_one_letter_code
_entity_poly.pdbx_strand_id
1 'polypeptide(L)'
;MRIRTQWGNRLAIGAAVLSAAIFGCSESRVDCECAPAGLQISAQAGQVQSIQASGPACASPSIACGGGKNSFSPGCAYYYVTPSAPGDCTLEVKLASGETKTKTITFRRTDGECCAGYYVNGDWNWNVME
;
A
#
# COMPACT_ATOMS: atom_id res chain seq x y z
N MET A 1 -59.98 14.75 -5.12
CA MET A 1 -60.88 15.71 -4.42
C MET A 1 -60.01 16.50 -3.45
N ARG A 2 -60.18 17.83 -3.44
CA ARG A 2 -59.22 18.85 -2.99
C ARG A 2 -59.06 18.94 -1.45
N ILE A 3 -58.11 19.82 -1.03
CA ILE A 3 -58.04 20.62 0.23
C ILE A 3 -57.07 19.98 1.26
N ARG A 4 -56.00 20.63 1.76
CA ARG A 4 -55.65 22.05 1.89
C ARG A 4 -54.13 22.24 2.06
N THR A 5 -53.58 23.18 1.31
CA THR A 5 -52.35 23.92 1.55
C THR A 5 -52.45 24.67 2.89
N GLN A 6 -51.43 24.61 3.73
CA GLN A 6 -51.23 25.63 4.78
C GLN A 6 -49.92 26.36 4.53
N TRP A 7 -50.09 27.62 4.12
CA TRP A 7 -49.11 28.68 4.17
C TRP A 7 -49.06 29.20 5.60
N GLY A 8 -47.86 29.32 6.15
CA GLY A 8 -47.60 29.93 7.44
C GLY A 8 -46.35 30.79 7.38
N ASN A 9 -46.46 31.95 6.72
CA ASN A 9 -45.48 33.03 6.80
C ASN A 9 -45.37 33.51 8.25
N ARG A 10 -44.20 33.33 8.86
CA ARG A 10 -43.70 34.24 9.90
C ARG A 10 -42.28 34.65 9.55
N LEU A 11 -42.19 35.80 8.90
CA LEU A 11 -41.02 36.67 8.90
C LEU A 11 -40.64 36.96 10.36
N ALA A 12 -39.50 36.44 10.80
CA ALA A 12 -38.76 37.00 11.92
C ALA A 12 -37.45 37.54 11.35
N ILE A 13 -37.49 38.82 10.98
CA ILE A 13 -36.31 39.64 10.72
C ILE A 13 -35.69 39.90 12.09
N GLY A 14 -34.62 39.17 12.40
CA GLY A 14 -33.81 39.36 13.59
C GLY A 14 -32.35 39.38 13.18
N ALA A 15 -31.79 40.59 13.06
CA ALA A 15 -30.38 40.79 12.82
C ALA A 15 -29.56 40.21 13.99
N ALA A 16 -28.73 39.21 13.68
CA ALA A 16 -27.57 38.86 14.48
C ALA A 16 -26.43 38.55 13.51
N VAL A 17 -25.57 39.55 13.32
CA VAL A 17 -24.24 39.39 12.75
C VAL A 17 -23.45 38.55 13.75
N LEU A 18 -23.31 37.26 13.49
CA LEU A 18 -22.14 36.52 13.93
C LEU A 18 -21.67 35.65 12.77
N SER A 19 -20.54 36.07 12.23
CA SER A 19 -19.68 35.34 11.33
C SER A 19 -19.32 33.97 11.93
N ALA A 20 -20.21 33.00 11.83
CA ALA A 20 -19.84 31.60 11.76
C ALA A 20 -19.75 31.28 10.27
N ALA A 21 -18.72 31.81 9.65
CA ALA A 21 -18.09 31.15 8.51
C ALA A 21 -17.66 29.77 9.00
N ILE A 22 -18.59 28.81 9.04
CA ILE A 22 -18.26 27.39 9.03
C ILE A 22 -17.88 27.04 7.58
N PHE A 23 -16.92 27.79 7.04
CA PHE A 23 -15.96 27.25 6.09
C PHE A 23 -15.03 26.38 6.93
N GLY A 24 -15.56 25.23 7.33
CA GLY A 24 -14.83 24.18 8.05
C GLY A 24 -15.02 22.83 7.38
N CYS A 25 -15.62 22.76 6.19
CA CYS A 25 -15.33 21.70 5.24
C CYS A 25 -14.04 22.07 4.49
N SER A 26 -12.92 22.22 5.20
CA SER A 26 -11.63 22.08 4.53
C SER A 26 -11.50 20.59 4.26
N GLU A 27 -11.69 20.23 3.01
CA GLU A 27 -11.39 18.93 2.41
C GLU A 27 -9.91 18.60 2.67
N SER A 28 -9.56 18.21 3.89
CA SER A 28 -8.25 17.66 4.20
C SER A 28 -8.24 16.22 3.71
N ARG A 29 -8.37 16.01 2.40
CA ARG A 29 -7.68 14.88 1.79
C ARG A 29 -6.22 15.22 1.98
N VAL A 30 -5.66 14.74 3.08
CA VAL A 30 -4.21 14.70 3.19
C VAL A 30 -3.81 13.77 2.06
N ASP A 31 -3.36 14.34 0.93
CA ASP A 31 -2.73 13.58 -0.14
C ASP A 31 -1.46 13.00 0.48
N CYS A 32 -1.60 11.82 1.04
CA CYS A 32 -0.54 11.12 1.72
C CYS A 32 0.30 10.44 0.64
N GLU A 33 1.46 11.04 0.34
CA GLU A 33 2.51 10.42 -0.47
C GLU A 33 3.15 9.28 0.33
N CYS A 34 2.47 8.14 0.39
CA CYS A 34 3.01 6.95 1.03
C CYS A 34 3.97 6.24 0.07
N ALA A 35 5.15 5.89 0.59
CA ALA A 35 5.99 4.91 -0.08
C ALA A 35 5.20 3.59 -0.27
N PRO A 36 5.46 2.83 -1.34
CA PRO A 36 4.76 1.58 -1.56
C PRO A 36 5.15 0.57 -0.47
N ALA A 37 4.15 -0.04 0.17
CA ALA A 37 4.34 -0.98 1.26
C ALA A 37 4.75 -2.38 0.75
N GLY A 38 5.96 -2.82 1.11
CA GLY A 38 6.52 -4.10 0.68
C GLY A 38 8.00 -3.99 0.35
N LEU A 39 8.49 -4.96 -0.42
CA LEU A 39 9.86 -5.01 -0.93
C LEU A 39 9.85 -5.13 -2.45
N GLN A 40 10.68 -4.34 -3.12
CA GLN A 40 11.02 -4.53 -4.52
C GLN A 40 12.26 -5.41 -4.66
N ILE A 41 12.19 -6.42 -5.52
CA ILE A 41 13.34 -7.21 -5.95
C ILE A 41 13.61 -6.83 -7.41
N SER A 42 14.82 -6.36 -7.71
CA SER A 42 15.25 -5.98 -9.04
C SER A 42 16.26 -7.00 -9.57
N ALA A 43 16.11 -7.39 -10.82
CA ALA A 43 16.96 -8.36 -11.51
C ALA A 43 17.10 -7.97 -12.99
N GLN A 44 18.04 -8.59 -13.69
CA GLN A 44 18.03 -8.53 -15.15
C GLN A 44 16.85 -9.37 -15.69
N ALA A 45 16.16 -8.86 -16.72
CA ALA A 45 15.07 -9.58 -17.37
C ALA A 45 15.53 -10.98 -17.82
N GLY A 46 14.69 -11.98 -17.61
CA GLY A 46 14.96 -13.40 -17.91
C GLY A 46 15.75 -14.15 -16.84
N GLN A 47 16.31 -13.48 -15.82
CA GLN A 47 17.19 -14.15 -14.85
C GLN A 47 16.45 -14.86 -13.71
N VAL A 48 15.31 -14.36 -13.24
CA VAL A 48 14.63 -14.98 -12.08
C VAL A 48 13.78 -16.17 -12.51
N GLN A 49 14.03 -17.35 -11.96
CA GLN A 49 13.24 -18.56 -12.23
C GLN A 49 12.16 -18.82 -11.18
N SER A 50 12.48 -18.62 -9.91
CA SER A 50 11.53 -18.80 -8.80
C SER A 50 11.91 -17.91 -7.64
N ILE A 51 10.91 -17.49 -6.87
CA ILE A 51 11.10 -16.83 -5.59
C ILE A 51 10.36 -17.66 -4.54
N GLN A 52 11.09 -18.16 -3.56
CA GLN A 52 10.51 -18.78 -2.37
C GLN A 52 10.61 -17.80 -1.22
N ALA A 53 9.59 -17.79 -0.38
CA ALA A 53 9.49 -16.91 0.75
C ALA A 53 9.11 -17.73 1.99
N SER A 54 9.78 -17.47 3.09
CA SER A 54 9.56 -18.16 4.36
C SER A 54 9.67 -17.21 5.55
N GLY A 55 9.20 -17.65 6.71
CA GLY A 55 9.17 -16.84 7.93
C GLY A 55 7.79 -16.25 8.25
N PRO A 56 7.63 -15.70 9.46
CA PRO A 56 6.33 -15.26 9.97
C PRO A 56 5.66 -14.17 9.12
N ALA A 57 6.43 -13.24 8.55
CA ALA A 57 5.87 -12.19 7.68
C ALA A 57 5.51 -12.69 6.27
N CYS A 58 6.07 -13.82 5.86
CA CYS A 58 5.99 -14.39 4.52
C CYS A 58 5.37 -15.80 4.51
N ALA A 59 4.46 -16.09 5.46
CA ALA A 59 3.71 -17.33 5.47
C ALA A 59 2.73 -17.43 4.28
N SER A 60 2.27 -16.30 3.75
CA SER A 60 1.40 -16.23 2.56
C SER A 60 1.64 -14.93 1.79
N PRO A 61 2.87 -14.68 1.31
CA PRO A 61 3.21 -13.41 0.70
C PRO A 61 2.62 -13.33 -0.71
N SER A 62 2.24 -12.13 -1.12
CA SER A 62 1.96 -11.86 -2.53
C SER A 62 3.27 -11.50 -3.22
N ILE A 63 3.67 -12.29 -4.21
CA ILE A 63 4.84 -12.00 -5.05
C ILE A 63 4.34 -11.76 -6.46
N ALA A 64 4.46 -10.53 -6.92
CA ALA A 64 3.96 -10.09 -8.21
C ALA A 64 5.08 -9.62 -9.12
N CYS A 65 5.00 -9.98 -10.39
CA CYS A 65 5.81 -9.32 -11.40
C CYS A 65 5.20 -7.97 -11.73
N GLY A 66 6.01 -6.92 -11.78
CA GLY A 66 5.53 -5.69 -12.39
C GLY A 66 4.95 -4.63 -11.44
N GLY A 67 4.95 -4.86 -10.11
CA GLY A 67 4.30 -3.96 -9.14
C GLY A 67 2.77 -3.90 -9.23
N GLY A 68 2.15 -4.74 -10.08
CA GLY A 68 0.70 -4.87 -10.25
C GLY A 68 0.14 -6.14 -9.62
N LYS A 69 -1.17 -6.38 -9.76
CA LYS A 69 -1.87 -7.60 -9.28
C LYS A 69 -1.56 -8.87 -10.08
N ASN A 70 -0.47 -8.89 -10.84
CA ASN A 70 -0.15 -9.97 -11.75
C ASN A 70 0.70 -10.99 -11.01
N SER A 71 0.18 -12.22 -10.96
CA SER A 71 0.81 -13.39 -10.38
C SER A 71 2.29 -13.50 -10.74
N PHE A 72 3.05 -14.19 -9.90
CA PHE A 72 4.45 -14.51 -10.19
C PHE A 72 4.61 -14.99 -11.65
N SER A 73 5.50 -14.32 -12.38
CA SER A 73 5.93 -14.73 -13.73
C SER A 73 7.44 -14.85 -13.72
N PRO A 74 8.02 -16.00 -14.11
CA PRO A 74 9.47 -16.12 -14.24
C PRO A 74 10.00 -15.14 -15.32
N GLY A 75 11.25 -14.71 -15.15
CA GLY A 75 11.96 -13.84 -16.08
C GLY A 75 11.63 -12.36 -15.98
N CYS A 76 10.93 -11.90 -14.95
CA CYS A 76 10.67 -10.48 -14.78
C CYS A 76 11.91 -9.72 -14.30
N ALA A 77 12.05 -8.47 -14.76
CA ALA A 77 13.10 -7.58 -14.32
C ALA A 77 12.85 -7.03 -12.90
N TYR A 78 11.60 -7.05 -12.45
CA TYR A 78 11.25 -6.58 -11.12
C TYR A 78 10.06 -7.35 -10.54
N TYR A 79 10.18 -7.68 -9.26
CA TYR A 79 9.15 -8.32 -8.46
C TYR A 79 8.81 -7.46 -7.26
N TYR A 80 7.57 -7.53 -6.83
CA TYR A 80 7.09 -6.88 -5.63
C TYR A 80 6.61 -7.93 -4.64
N VAL A 81 7.14 -7.89 -3.43
CA VAL A 81 6.78 -8.78 -2.32
C VAL A 81 5.96 -7.99 -1.32
N THR A 82 4.71 -8.40 -1.13
CA THR A 82 3.83 -7.88 -0.09
C THR A 82 3.69 -8.95 1.00
N PRO A 83 4.17 -8.68 2.24
CA PRO A 83 4.06 -9.63 3.34
C PRO A 83 2.61 -9.71 3.84
N SER A 84 2.29 -10.79 4.55
CA SER A 84 0.97 -11.02 5.14
C SER A 84 0.88 -10.60 6.61
N ALA A 85 2.02 -10.38 7.27
CA ALA A 85 2.14 -10.07 8.70
C ALA A 85 3.45 -9.32 8.97
N PRO A 86 3.61 -8.66 10.14
CA PRO A 86 4.91 -8.13 10.56
C PRO A 86 5.83 -9.27 11.03
N GLY A 87 7.14 -9.01 11.01
CA GLY A 87 8.19 -9.96 11.42
C GLY A 87 9.18 -10.26 10.30
N ASP A 88 9.97 -11.31 10.48
CA ASP A 88 11.00 -11.69 9.52
C ASP A 88 10.42 -12.43 8.31
N CYS A 89 11.00 -12.13 7.15
CA CYS A 89 10.76 -12.79 5.88
C CYS A 89 12.11 -13.12 5.24
N THR A 90 12.35 -14.39 4.97
CA THR A 90 13.51 -14.85 4.19
C THR A 90 13.07 -15.12 2.76
N LEU A 91 13.74 -14.48 1.81
CA LEU A 91 13.51 -14.63 0.38
C LEU A 91 14.67 -15.37 -0.26
N GLU A 92 14.35 -16.41 -1.02
CA GLU A 92 15.29 -17.20 -1.80
C GLU A 92 14.94 -17.06 -3.29
N VAL A 93 15.83 -16.42 -4.04
CA VAL A 93 15.66 -16.14 -5.47
C VAL A 93 16.58 -17.06 -6.25
N LYS A 94 15.98 -17.98 -7.01
CA LYS A 94 16.73 -18.85 -7.91
C LYS A 94 16.90 -18.17 -9.26
N LEU A 95 18.15 -18.04 -9.70
CA LEU A 95 18.51 -17.43 -10.97
C LEU A 95 18.66 -18.47 -12.08
N ALA A 96 18.61 -18.00 -13.34
CA ALA A 96 18.76 -18.83 -14.53
C ALA A 96 20.16 -19.46 -14.65
N SER A 97 21.16 -18.85 -14.02
CA SER A 97 22.51 -19.42 -13.84
C SER A 97 22.53 -20.67 -12.94
N GLY A 98 21.46 -20.94 -12.19
CA GLY A 98 21.39 -21.97 -11.15
C GLY A 98 21.82 -21.47 -9.76
N GLU A 99 22.34 -20.25 -9.65
CA GLU A 99 22.65 -19.61 -8.36
C GLU A 99 21.36 -19.31 -7.57
N THR A 100 21.43 -19.43 -6.25
CA THR A 100 20.35 -18.99 -5.35
C THR A 100 20.86 -17.84 -4.49
N LYS A 101 20.18 -16.70 -4.58
CA LYS A 101 20.42 -15.53 -3.73
C LYS A 101 19.43 -15.54 -2.57
N THR A 102 19.91 -15.32 -1.36
CA THR A 102 19.08 -15.33 -0.15
C THR A 102 19.20 -14.02 0.60
N LYS A 103 18.07 -13.45 1.04
CA LYS A 103 18.03 -12.24 1.87
C LYS A 103 16.94 -12.37 2.94
N THR A 104 17.28 -12.04 4.19
CA THR A 104 16.31 -11.93 5.29
C THR A 104 16.00 -10.47 5.56
N ILE A 105 14.72 -10.17 5.72
CA ILE A 105 14.19 -8.81 5.81
C ILE A 105 13.10 -8.79 6.88
N THR A 106 13.13 -7.80 7.76
CA THR A 106 12.13 -7.63 8.80
C THR A 106 11.09 -6.59 8.35
N PHE A 107 9.83 -7.01 8.25
CA PHE A 107 8.70 -6.14 7.99
C PHE A 107 8.11 -5.62 9.29
N ARG A 108 7.80 -4.33 9.33
CA ARG A 108 7.08 -3.68 10.42
C ARG A 108 5.72 -3.22 9.93
N ARG A 109 4.72 -3.36 10.78
CA ARG A 109 3.39 -2.80 10.54
C ARG A 109 3.40 -1.33 10.95
N THR A 110 2.95 -0.48 10.04
CA THR A 110 2.64 0.92 10.33
C THR A 110 1.14 1.04 10.47
N ASP A 111 0.69 1.54 11.62
CA ASP A 111 -0.72 1.81 11.91
C ASP A 111 -0.92 3.32 11.91
N GLY A 112 -1.19 3.88 10.73
CA GLY A 112 -1.53 5.29 10.55
C GLY A 112 -2.72 5.44 9.61
N GLU A 113 -3.52 6.49 9.79
CA GLU A 113 -4.73 6.71 8.97
C GLU A 113 -4.41 6.87 7.47
N CYS A 114 -3.18 7.23 7.13
CA CYS A 114 -2.73 7.50 5.77
C CYS A 114 -1.89 6.40 5.14
N CYS A 115 -0.88 5.88 5.85
CA CYS A 115 0.10 4.93 5.31
C CYS A 115 0.08 3.63 6.12
N ALA A 116 -1.10 3.05 6.29
CA ALA A 116 -1.24 1.74 6.88
C ALA A 116 -0.68 0.67 5.94
N GLY A 117 0.24 -0.16 6.43
CA GLY A 117 0.86 -1.18 5.61
C GLY A 117 2.04 -1.86 6.29
N TYR A 118 2.69 -2.75 5.54
CA TYR A 118 3.89 -3.45 6.00
C TYR A 118 5.12 -2.91 5.26
N TYR A 119 6.04 -2.33 6.02
CA TYR A 119 7.21 -1.65 5.49
C TYR A 119 8.48 -2.37 5.91
N VAL A 120 9.47 -2.39 5.02
CA VAL A 120 10.79 -2.94 5.30
C VAL A 120 11.53 -2.04 6.26
N ASN A 121 12.12 -2.61 7.31
CA ASN A 121 13.03 -1.90 8.19
C ASN A 121 14.45 -1.88 7.57
N GLY A 122 14.66 -1.01 6.58
CA GLY A 122 15.93 -0.90 5.82
C GLY A 122 15.71 -0.68 4.32
N ASP A 123 16.60 -1.21 3.49
CA ASP A 123 16.51 -1.10 2.03
C ASP A 123 15.28 -1.84 1.49
N TRP A 124 14.32 -1.06 0.99
CA TRP A 124 13.09 -1.56 0.36
C TRP A 124 13.31 -2.10 -1.06
N ASN A 125 14.51 -1.90 -1.63
CA ASN A 125 14.91 -2.46 -2.91
C ASN A 125 16.07 -3.45 -2.71
N TRP A 126 15.97 -4.62 -3.34
CA TRP A 126 17.04 -5.61 -3.38
C TRP A 126 17.39 -5.94 -4.82
N ASN A 127 18.61 -5.59 -5.23
CA ASN A 127 19.16 -6.03 -6.50
C ASN A 127 19.81 -7.42 -6.32
N VAL A 128 19.34 -8.44 -7.05
CA VAL A 128 19.88 -9.80 -6.97
C VAL A 128 21.10 -10.03 -7.87
N MET A 129 21.44 -9.02 -8.69
CA MET A 129 22.58 -9.07 -9.62
C MET A 129 23.83 -8.38 -9.05
N GLU A 130 23.73 -7.78 -7.86
CA GLU A 130 24.87 -7.27 -7.09
C GLU A 130 25.47 -8.38 -6.21
#